data_AF-A0A1E5RRP0-F1
#
_entry.id   AF-A0A1E5RRP0-F1
#
_cell.length_a   1.000
_cell.length_b   1.000
_cell.length_c   1.000
_cell.angle_alpha   90.00
_cell.angle_beta   90.00
_cell.angle_gamma   90.00
#
_symmetry.space_group_name_H-M   'P 1'
#
loop_
_entity.id
_entity.type
_entity.pdbx_description
1 polymer ?
#
loop_
_entity_poly.entity_id
_entity_poly.type
_entity_poly.pdbx_seq_one_letter_code
_entity_poly.pdbx_strand_id
1 'polypeptide(L)'
;MLFQDTKLLFNLLPNEISLNYITNNNKQFVKTVPLVYTTNNKTNELTFGLNESILLKDDDCFETFHILDIEYNVIVQDDIFEQFIDYIFSNVLFIEEWRSDLSVITRVLIFQTNISTRINLSSFANKLRKLFLAIDSPLSKETYQVNSDCLTSMFYSTTTDIENANIIINIQESFSSSSVYINGIETYKKKTKMSGSFLNFQLSMKGELTRNGGSSNSSSSLTQWKDSTTWLTKARSLMMNFIILNSYERDELKTYYNSHGLDYLTYKDRNLSFKINLESLEEIKRVFLFDNYVVNDETNNVAVKSINSLLKDTFENGLGLDVQLLNKDTNEEGNEDKSSTLSNEEEKKIHDFIVDSYPTKPKSYAYKVVPSKGAVKINKIILKIAPTLLIIPHFESSIKKIINKYISDPSAEVIMEIGSDAWSVNNHFATNCNDKYMLLAFNKN
;
A
#
# COMPACT_ATOMS: atom_id res chain seq x y z
N MET A 1 -27.23 16.91 16.89
CA MET A 1 -26.57 15.75 17.54
C MET A 1 -25.08 16.04 17.42
N LEU A 2 -24.41 16.40 18.52
CA LEU A 2 -23.01 16.85 18.50
C LEU A 2 -22.10 15.63 18.34
N PHE A 3 -21.36 15.58 17.23
CA PHE A 3 -20.33 14.58 16.96
C PHE A 3 -19.14 14.82 17.91
N GLN A 4 -19.19 14.28 19.13
CA GLN A 4 -18.04 14.27 20.04
C GLN A 4 -17.07 13.14 19.62
N ASP A 5 -15.76 13.41 19.63
CA ASP A 5 -14.68 12.48 19.32
C ASP A 5 -14.64 11.91 17.88
N THR A 6 -14.81 12.76 16.86
CA THR A 6 -14.61 12.33 15.46
C THR A 6 -13.11 12.20 15.15
N LYS A 7 -12.71 11.07 14.56
CA LYS A 7 -11.36 10.85 14.04
C LYS A 7 -11.43 10.74 12.52
N LEU A 8 -10.53 11.42 11.82
CA LEU A 8 -10.37 11.29 10.38
C LEU A 8 -9.24 10.31 10.07
N LEU A 9 -9.48 9.40 9.15
CA LEU A 9 -8.56 8.34 8.80
C LEU A 9 -8.18 8.43 7.34
N PHE A 10 -6.88 8.42 7.11
CA PHE A 10 -6.26 8.32 5.80
C PHE A 10 -5.56 6.97 5.70
N ASN A 11 -6.13 6.04 4.95
CA ASN A 11 -5.50 4.77 4.65
C ASN A 11 -4.73 4.90 3.34
N LEU A 12 -3.42 5.11 3.44
CA LEU A 12 -2.52 5.29 2.31
C LEU A 12 -2.25 3.95 1.64
N LEU A 13 -2.76 3.82 0.42
CA LEU A 13 -2.48 2.70 -0.48
C LEU A 13 -1.53 3.18 -1.57
N PRO A 14 -0.78 2.27 -2.21
CA PRO A 14 0.12 2.57 -3.32
C PRO A 14 -0.25 3.71 -4.28
N ASN A 15 -1.52 3.72 -4.72
CA ASN A 15 -1.99 4.59 -5.80
C ASN A 15 -3.23 5.39 -5.42
N GLU A 16 -3.70 5.24 -4.19
CA GLU A 16 -4.95 5.83 -3.74
C GLU A 16 -4.97 5.97 -2.22
N ILE A 17 -5.89 6.79 -1.72
CA ILE A 17 -6.08 7.05 -0.31
C ILE A 17 -7.55 6.78 0.03
N SER A 18 -7.79 5.82 0.91
CA SER A 18 -9.13 5.52 1.43
C SER A 18 -9.39 6.40 2.65
N LEU A 19 -10.48 7.18 2.58
CA LEU A 19 -10.87 8.15 3.58
C LEU A 19 -12.03 7.60 4.41
N ASN A 20 -11.88 7.63 5.73
CA ASN A 20 -12.87 7.13 6.66
C ASN A 20 -13.02 8.09 7.85
N TYR A 21 -14.21 8.11 8.45
CA TYR A 21 -14.41 8.68 9.78
C TYR A 21 -14.57 7.57 10.81
N ILE A 22 -14.14 7.82 12.05
CA ILE A 22 -14.64 7.10 13.22
C ILE A 22 -15.39 8.11 14.07
N THR A 23 -16.67 7.83 14.31
CA THR A 23 -17.51 8.61 15.23
C THR A 23 -18.21 7.65 16.16
N ASN A 24 -18.14 7.88 17.47
CA ASN A 24 -18.78 7.00 18.47
C ASN A 24 -18.41 5.52 18.26
N ASN A 25 -17.13 5.25 17.96
CA ASN A 25 -16.59 3.92 17.65
C ASN A 25 -17.17 3.24 16.39
N ASN A 26 -17.92 3.96 15.56
CA ASN A 26 -18.38 3.46 14.27
C ASN A 26 -17.51 4.01 13.15
N LYS A 27 -16.89 3.10 12.39
CA LYS A 27 -16.16 3.44 11.17
C LYS A 27 -17.18 3.70 10.05
N GLN A 28 -17.06 4.85 9.40
CA GLN A 28 -17.82 5.21 8.21
C GLN A 28 -16.85 5.46 7.06
N PHE A 29 -16.98 4.67 5.99
CA PHE A 29 -16.28 4.91 4.74
C PHE A 29 -16.82 6.15 4.04
N VAL A 30 -15.93 6.99 3.51
CA VAL A 30 -16.29 8.20 2.76
C VAL A 30 -16.04 7.98 1.28
N LYS A 31 -14.76 7.87 0.90
CA LYS A 31 -14.35 7.77 -0.51
C LYS A 31 -12.91 7.27 -0.62
N THR A 32 -12.62 6.63 -1.74
CA THR A 32 -11.25 6.36 -2.18
C THR A 32 -10.85 7.37 -3.24
N VAL A 33 -9.71 8.04 -3.05
CA VAL A 33 -9.20 9.08 -3.93
C VAL A 33 -7.89 8.62 -4.57
N PRO A 34 -7.74 8.63 -5.90
CA PRO A 34 -6.46 8.32 -6.54
C PRO A 34 -5.38 9.34 -6.16
N LEU A 35 -4.16 8.88 -5.89
CA LEU A 35 -2.98 9.70 -5.53
C LEU A 35 -2.26 10.21 -6.79
N VAL A 36 -3.02 10.79 -7.71
CA VAL A 36 -2.52 11.35 -8.96
C VAL A 36 -3.16 12.71 -9.22
N TYR A 37 -2.47 13.53 -10.01
CA TYR A 37 -3.02 14.76 -10.57
C TYR A 37 -2.69 14.83 -12.05
N THR A 38 -3.58 15.44 -12.81
CA THR A 38 -3.42 15.72 -14.24
C THR A 38 -3.28 17.23 -14.43
N THR A 39 -2.24 17.65 -15.14
CA THR A 39 -2.06 19.05 -15.58
C THR A 39 -2.47 19.18 -17.04
N ASN A 40 -3.06 20.32 -17.39
CA ASN A 40 -3.21 20.77 -18.76
C ASN A 40 -2.12 21.81 -19.07
N ASN A 41 -1.11 21.42 -19.85
CA ASN A 41 0.03 22.26 -20.21
C ASN A 41 -0.34 23.51 -21.04
N LYS A 42 -1.57 23.59 -21.58
CA LYS A 42 -2.06 24.79 -22.29
C LYS A 42 -2.73 25.80 -21.34
N THR A 43 -3.40 25.33 -20.29
CA THR A 43 -4.20 26.19 -19.39
C THR A 43 -3.61 26.30 -17.98
N ASN A 44 -2.59 25.51 -17.66
CA ASN A 44 -2.06 25.29 -16.31
C ASN A 44 -3.14 24.85 -15.30
N GLU A 45 -4.22 24.25 -15.78
CA GLU A 45 -5.28 23.71 -14.93
C GLU A 45 -4.85 22.37 -14.33
N LEU A 46 -5.04 22.22 -13.02
CA LEU A 46 -4.77 21.00 -12.28
C LEU A 46 -6.07 20.28 -11.93
N THR A 47 -6.14 18.99 -12.22
CA THR A 47 -7.24 18.11 -11.84
C THR A 47 -6.71 17.00 -10.95
N PHE A 48 -7.27 16.83 -9.75
CA PHE A 48 -6.92 15.74 -8.85
C PHE A 48 -7.81 14.50 -9.08
N GLY A 49 -7.22 13.33 -8.90
CA GLY A 49 -7.88 12.05 -9.14
C GLY A 49 -7.85 11.63 -10.62
N LEU A 50 -8.58 10.57 -10.95
CA LEU A 50 -8.70 10.08 -12.33
C LEU A 50 -9.95 10.68 -12.99
N ASN A 51 -9.76 11.54 -13.98
CA ASN A 51 -10.84 12.06 -14.80
C ASN A 51 -10.87 11.34 -16.15
N GLU A 52 -11.75 10.35 -16.28
CA GLU A 52 -11.89 9.55 -17.50
C GLU A 52 -12.14 10.40 -18.75
N SER A 53 -12.87 11.52 -18.62
CA SER A 53 -13.17 12.40 -19.76
C SER A 53 -11.93 13.15 -20.27
N ILE A 54 -10.93 13.38 -19.41
CA ILE A 54 -9.64 13.99 -19.77
C ILE A 54 -8.71 12.91 -20.32
N LEU A 55 -8.64 11.77 -19.65
CA LEU A 55 -7.81 10.61 -20.02
C LEU A 55 -8.16 10.03 -21.41
N LEU A 56 -9.38 10.29 -21.91
CA LEU A 56 -9.86 9.83 -23.22
C LEU A 56 -9.66 10.84 -24.36
N LYS A 57 -9.18 12.05 -24.06
CA LYS A 57 -8.91 13.05 -25.10
C LYS A 57 -7.55 12.76 -25.74
N ASP A 58 -7.53 12.71 -27.06
CA ASP A 58 -6.31 12.55 -27.88
C ASP A 58 -5.61 13.91 -28.03
N ASP A 59 -5.36 14.61 -26.91
CA ASP A 59 -4.75 15.93 -26.89
C ASP A 59 -3.46 15.89 -26.05
N ASP A 60 -2.33 16.15 -26.70
CA ASP A 60 -0.97 16.05 -26.12
C ASP A 60 -0.72 17.01 -24.94
N CYS A 61 -1.68 17.88 -24.62
CA CYS A 61 -1.57 18.85 -23.54
C CYS A 61 -1.83 18.29 -22.14
N PHE A 62 -2.34 17.07 -21.98
CA PHE A 62 -2.59 16.48 -20.66
C PHE A 62 -1.46 15.55 -20.21
N GLU A 63 -0.97 15.76 -19.00
CA GLU A 63 0.05 14.89 -18.37
C GLU A 63 -0.36 14.55 -16.94
N THR A 64 -0.21 13.28 -16.56
CA THR A 64 -0.62 12.78 -15.24
C THR A 64 0.59 12.34 -14.43
N PHE A 65 0.63 12.75 -13.17
CA PHE A 65 1.75 12.54 -12.26
C PHE A 65 1.28 11.96 -10.93
N HIS A 66 2.16 11.22 -10.27
CA HIS A 66 1.93 10.71 -8.93
C HIS A 66 2.20 11.77 -7.87
N ILE A 67 1.41 11.76 -6.80
CA ILE A 67 1.59 12.66 -5.65
C ILE A 67 2.59 12.07 -4.65
N LEU A 68 2.54 10.74 -4.45
CA LEU A 68 3.40 10.01 -3.55
C LEU A 68 4.30 9.00 -4.29
N ASP A 69 5.46 8.69 -3.72
CA ASP A 69 6.26 7.53 -4.14
C ASP A 69 5.81 6.23 -3.46
N ILE A 70 6.50 5.13 -3.78
CA ILE A 70 6.24 3.79 -3.22
C ILE A 70 6.51 3.66 -1.71
N GLU A 71 7.15 4.67 -1.10
CA GLU A 71 7.42 4.76 0.33
C GLU A 71 6.48 5.76 1.03
N TYR A 72 5.49 6.28 0.31
CA TYR A 72 4.52 7.27 0.77
C TYR A 72 5.14 8.64 1.11
N ASN A 73 6.26 8.97 0.47
CA ASN A 73 6.81 10.31 0.48
C ASN A 73 6.10 11.19 -0.53
N VAL A 74 5.81 12.42 -0.16
CA VAL A 74 5.33 13.46 -1.07
C VAL A 74 6.46 13.85 -2.01
N ILE A 75 6.27 13.61 -3.31
CA ILE A 75 7.26 13.88 -4.37
C ILE A 75 6.94 15.14 -5.19
N VAL A 76 5.78 15.74 -4.94
CA VAL A 76 5.33 16.98 -5.58
C VAL A 76 5.77 18.19 -4.77
N GLN A 77 5.67 19.37 -5.38
CA GLN A 77 5.91 20.65 -4.71
C GLN A 77 4.86 20.89 -3.60
N ASP A 78 5.22 21.69 -2.59
CA ASP A 78 4.38 21.93 -1.40
C ASP A 78 3.03 22.55 -1.76
N ASP A 79 2.98 23.41 -2.78
CA ASP A 79 1.76 24.06 -3.29
C ASP A 79 0.81 23.07 -3.97
N ILE A 80 1.32 22.10 -4.74
CA ILE A 80 0.51 21.03 -5.34
C ILE A 80 -0.02 20.11 -4.25
N PHE A 81 0.81 19.79 -3.25
CA PHE A 81 0.37 18.98 -2.10
C PHE A 81 -0.72 19.69 -1.31
N GLU A 82 -0.57 20.99 -1.06
CA GLU A 82 -1.55 21.81 -0.37
C GLU A 82 -2.89 21.86 -1.13
N GLN A 83 -2.85 22.08 -2.45
CA GLN A 83 -4.05 22.02 -3.30
C GLN A 83 -4.70 20.63 -3.30
N PHE A 84 -3.91 19.56 -3.21
CA PHE A 84 -4.45 18.20 -3.07
C PHE A 84 -5.18 18.01 -1.73
N ILE A 85 -4.62 18.55 -0.64
CA ILE A 85 -5.29 18.52 0.67
C ILE A 85 -6.57 19.38 0.63
N ASP A 86 -6.54 20.56 0.03
CA ASP A 86 -7.75 21.38 -0.19
C ASP A 86 -8.82 20.59 -0.96
N TYR A 87 -8.44 19.89 -2.03
CA TYR A 87 -9.36 19.03 -2.77
C TYR A 87 -9.97 17.93 -1.89
N ILE A 88 -9.17 17.26 -1.06
CA ILE A 88 -9.69 16.24 -0.13
C ILE A 88 -10.70 16.87 0.82
N PHE A 89 -10.33 17.94 1.52
CA PHE A 89 -11.19 18.51 2.54
C PHE A 89 -12.46 19.15 1.94
N SER A 90 -12.32 20.00 0.93
CA SER A 90 -13.43 20.75 0.36
C SER A 90 -14.32 19.91 -0.55
N ASN A 91 -13.73 19.10 -1.46
CA ASN A 91 -14.50 18.41 -2.49
C ASN A 91 -14.84 16.96 -2.17
N VAL A 92 -14.07 16.30 -1.28
CA VAL A 92 -14.31 14.90 -0.91
C VAL A 92 -14.97 14.77 0.45
N LEU A 93 -14.47 15.50 1.45
CA LEU A 93 -15.01 15.50 2.80
C LEU A 93 -16.10 16.55 3.03
N PHE A 94 -16.28 17.49 2.09
CA PHE A 94 -17.24 18.60 2.17
C PHE A 94 -17.05 19.49 3.39
N ILE A 95 -15.80 19.76 3.75
CA ILE A 95 -15.37 20.69 4.79
C ILE A 95 -14.78 21.92 4.09
N GLU A 96 -15.66 22.84 3.65
CA GLU A 96 -15.26 24.00 2.83
C GLU A 96 -14.31 24.96 3.57
N GLU A 97 -14.49 25.12 4.88
CA GLU A 97 -13.73 26.03 5.73
C GLU A 97 -12.67 25.29 6.57
N TRP A 98 -12.10 24.19 6.07
CA TRP A 98 -11.16 23.37 6.85
C TRP A 98 -9.90 24.12 7.33
N ARG A 99 -9.56 25.25 6.71
CA ARG A 99 -8.43 26.09 7.15
C ARG A 99 -8.76 26.95 8.37
N SER A 100 -10.04 27.21 8.63
CA SER A 100 -10.52 28.02 9.76
C SER A 100 -11.24 27.20 10.82
N ASP A 101 -11.89 26.10 10.45
CA ASP A 101 -12.63 25.25 11.38
C ASP A 101 -12.46 23.75 11.09
N LEU A 102 -11.68 23.10 11.97
CA LEU A 102 -11.53 21.64 12.07
C LEU A 102 -12.03 21.12 13.43
N SER A 103 -12.81 21.91 14.15
CA SER A 103 -13.17 21.65 15.56
C SER A 103 -13.87 20.31 15.78
N VAL A 104 -14.54 19.78 14.75
CA VAL A 104 -15.21 18.48 14.78
C VAL A 104 -14.20 17.32 14.76
N ILE A 105 -13.04 17.50 14.11
CA ILE A 105 -12.01 16.46 13.97
C ILE A 105 -11.03 16.59 15.12
N THR A 106 -11.03 15.58 15.99
CA THR A 106 -10.14 15.55 17.15
C THR A 106 -8.75 15.03 16.82
N ARG A 107 -8.65 14.07 15.88
CA ARG A 107 -7.40 13.41 15.49
C ARG A 107 -7.41 12.99 14.03
N VAL A 108 -6.22 12.91 13.46
CA VAL A 108 -5.97 12.32 12.15
C VAL A 108 -5.11 11.08 12.30
N LEU A 109 -5.57 9.93 11.79
CA LEU A 109 -4.79 8.68 11.77
C LEU A 109 -4.42 8.34 10.33
N ILE A 110 -3.13 8.24 10.06
CA ILE A 110 -2.57 7.95 8.74
C ILE A 110 -2.02 6.54 8.77
N PHE A 111 -2.78 5.60 8.22
CA PHE A 111 -2.36 4.21 8.08
C PHE A 111 -1.52 4.06 6.84
N GLN A 112 -0.33 3.51 6.99
CA GLN A 112 0.53 3.15 5.86
C GLN A 112 1.39 1.96 6.20
N THR A 113 1.91 1.30 5.17
CA THR A 113 3.00 0.33 5.34
C THR A 113 4.34 1.08 5.31
N ASN A 114 5.43 0.40 5.69
CA ASN A 114 6.81 0.88 5.46
C ASN A 114 7.19 2.21 6.14
N ILE A 115 6.73 2.47 7.37
CA ILE A 115 7.17 3.65 8.13
C ILE A 115 8.67 3.52 8.46
N SER A 116 9.47 4.52 8.06
CA SER A 116 10.88 4.61 8.42
C SER A 116 11.06 4.78 9.94
N THR A 117 12.11 4.19 10.49
CA THR A 117 12.48 4.39 11.90
C THR A 117 12.99 5.80 12.19
N ARG A 118 13.46 6.53 11.17
CA ARG A 118 13.91 7.93 11.27
C ARG A 118 12.79 8.87 10.83
N ILE A 119 12.73 10.05 11.46
CA ILE A 119 11.81 11.11 11.07
C ILE A 119 12.09 11.51 9.62
N ASN A 120 11.06 11.42 8.78
CA ASN A 120 11.13 11.77 7.37
C ASN A 120 10.16 12.93 7.09
N LEU A 121 10.70 14.14 6.89
CA LEU A 121 9.92 15.35 6.67
C LEU A 121 9.10 15.32 5.36
N SER A 122 9.49 14.50 4.40
CA SER A 122 8.78 14.31 3.14
C SER A 122 7.61 13.32 3.25
N SER A 123 7.47 12.60 4.37
CA SER A 123 6.33 11.69 4.55
C SER A 123 5.00 12.45 4.52
N PHE A 124 3.96 11.83 3.98
CA PHE A 124 2.60 12.40 3.92
C PHE A 124 2.14 12.96 5.27
N ALA A 125 2.38 12.22 6.37
CA ALA A 125 2.02 12.65 7.71
C ALA A 125 2.73 13.93 8.16
N ASN A 126 4.03 14.05 7.90
CA ASN A 126 4.78 15.24 8.29
C ASN A 126 4.46 16.46 7.43
N LYS A 127 4.22 16.26 6.13
CA LYS A 127 3.71 17.33 5.26
C LYS A 127 2.33 17.82 5.70
N LEU A 128 1.44 16.91 6.10
CA LEU A 128 0.14 17.28 6.65
C LEU A 128 0.24 18.01 7.99
N ARG A 129 1.12 17.56 8.90
CA ARG A 129 1.41 18.28 10.16
C ARG A 129 1.91 19.70 9.91
N LYS A 130 2.79 19.90 8.92
CA LYS A 130 3.28 21.21 8.50
C LYS A 130 2.13 22.12 8.06
N LEU A 131 1.19 21.61 7.26
CA LEU A 131 0.01 22.37 6.84
C LEU A 131 -0.86 22.77 8.03
N PHE A 132 -1.15 21.85 8.96
CA PHE A 132 -1.94 22.17 10.15
C PHE A 132 -1.24 23.14 11.09
N LEU A 133 0.10 23.09 11.17
CA LEU A 133 0.88 24.04 11.96
C LEU A 133 0.78 25.46 11.38
N ALA A 134 0.74 25.60 10.05
CA ALA A 134 0.64 26.90 9.38
C ALA A 134 -0.70 27.61 9.62
N ILE A 135 -1.74 26.88 10.04
CA ILE A 135 -3.07 27.43 10.38
C ILE A 135 -3.36 27.34 11.89
N ASP A 136 -2.34 27.17 12.72
CA ASP A 136 -2.45 27.04 14.19
C ASP A 136 -3.47 25.97 14.67
N SER A 137 -3.64 24.89 13.88
CA SER A 137 -4.57 23.82 14.21
C SER A 137 -3.98 22.83 15.23
N PRO A 138 -4.75 22.35 16.22
CA PRO A 138 -4.31 21.31 17.14
C PRO A 138 -4.00 19.98 16.43
N LEU A 139 -4.52 19.76 15.22
CA LEU A 139 -4.22 18.58 14.42
C LEU A 139 -2.74 18.48 14.01
N SER A 140 -1.98 19.57 14.09
CA SER A 140 -0.51 19.54 13.95
C SER A 140 0.13 18.56 14.94
N LYS A 141 -0.42 18.42 16.15
CA LYS A 141 0.02 17.49 17.21
C LYS A 141 -0.80 16.20 17.26
N GLU A 142 -2.06 16.27 16.84
CA GLU A 142 -3.00 15.13 16.87
C GLU A 142 -3.09 14.36 15.53
N THR A 143 -2.07 14.49 14.69
CA THR A 143 -1.89 13.66 13.49
C THR A 143 -0.90 12.54 13.81
N TYR A 144 -1.32 11.29 13.63
CA TYR A 144 -0.55 10.09 13.96
C TYR A 144 -0.31 9.23 12.72
N GLN A 145 0.92 8.73 12.58
CA GLN A 145 1.29 7.79 11.54
C GLN A 145 1.29 6.38 12.13
N VAL A 146 0.56 5.44 11.54
CA VAL A 146 0.32 4.11 12.08
C VAL A 146 0.79 3.05 11.06
N ASN A 147 1.65 2.14 11.50
CA ASN A 147 2.11 1.03 10.67
C ASN A 147 0.99 0.00 10.56
N SER A 148 0.36 -0.08 9.39
CA SER A 148 -0.80 -0.96 9.16
C SER A 148 -0.45 -2.45 9.19
N ASP A 149 0.80 -2.82 8.89
CA ASP A 149 1.24 -4.21 9.00
C ASP A 149 1.39 -4.61 10.46
N CYS A 150 2.10 -3.81 11.25
CA CYS A 150 2.25 -4.04 12.69
C CYS A 150 0.88 -4.16 13.39
N LEU A 151 -0.05 -3.24 13.09
CA LEU A 151 -1.41 -3.26 13.63
C LEU A 151 -2.13 -4.59 13.29
N THR A 152 -2.07 -5.04 12.04
CA THR A 152 -2.70 -6.30 11.63
C THR A 152 -2.08 -7.49 12.34
N SER A 153 -0.75 -7.52 12.51
CA SER A 153 -0.09 -8.59 13.27
C SER A 153 -0.64 -8.66 14.69
N MET A 154 -0.75 -7.51 15.35
CA MET A 154 -1.24 -7.42 16.71
C MET A 154 -2.72 -7.77 16.82
N PHE A 155 -3.54 -7.40 15.84
CA PHE A 155 -4.97 -7.73 15.80
C PHE A 155 -5.23 -9.24 15.85
N TYR A 156 -4.38 -10.03 15.19
CA TYR A 156 -4.49 -11.50 15.17
C TYR A 156 -3.64 -12.20 16.25
N SER A 157 -3.04 -11.44 17.17
CA SER A 157 -2.25 -11.99 18.27
C SER A 157 -3.06 -11.99 19.57
N THR A 158 -3.12 -13.14 20.22
CA THR A 158 -3.57 -13.22 21.62
C THR A 158 -2.36 -13.06 22.55
N THR A 159 -2.60 -12.83 23.84
CA THR A 159 -1.52 -12.81 24.83
C THR A 159 -0.81 -14.16 24.98
N THR A 160 -1.48 -15.26 24.64
CA THR A 160 -0.91 -16.62 24.73
C THR A 160 -0.04 -16.98 23.54
N ASP A 161 -0.24 -16.33 22.39
CA ASP A 161 0.46 -16.63 21.14
C ASP A 161 1.45 -15.53 20.72
N ILE A 162 1.71 -14.55 21.59
CA ILE A 162 2.49 -13.36 21.26
C ILE A 162 3.95 -13.66 20.89
N GLU A 163 4.51 -14.76 21.45
CA GLU A 163 5.87 -15.24 21.17
C GLU A 163 5.98 -16.02 19.84
N ASN A 164 4.85 -16.38 19.23
CA ASN A 164 4.83 -17.05 17.93
C ASN A 164 4.91 -16.00 16.80
N ALA A 165 5.40 -16.43 15.64
CA ALA A 165 5.51 -15.57 14.46
C ALA A 165 4.15 -15.34 13.80
N ASN A 166 3.81 -14.07 13.56
CA ASN A 166 2.84 -13.70 12.54
C ASN A 166 3.58 -13.27 11.28
N ILE A 167 3.16 -13.80 10.14
CA ILE A 167 3.74 -13.45 8.84
C ILE A 167 2.70 -12.64 8.08
N ILE A 168 3.05 -11.41 7.72
CA ILE A 168 2.19 -10.54 6.92
C ILE A 168 2.75 -10.46 5.51
N ILE A 169 1.98 -10.97 4.55
CA ILE A 169 2.32 -10.97 3.14
C ILE A 169 1.43 -9.94 2.45
N ASN A 170 2.03 -8.85 2.01
CA ASN A 170 1.38 -7.84 1.20
C ASN A 170 1.71 -8.08 -0.26
N ILE A 171 0.69 -8.28 -1.10
CA ILE A 171 0.84 -8.27 -2.55
C ILE A 171 -0.04 -7.13 -3.04
N GLN A 172 0.57 -5.97 -3.30
CA GLN A 172 -0.13 -4.71 -3.54
C GLN A 172 0.09 -4.22 -4.98
N GLU A 173 -0.58 -3.12 -5.33
CA GLU A 173 -0.48 -2.56 -6.67
C GLU A 173 0.94 -2.05 -6.98
N SER A 174 1.60 -1.31 -6.10
CA SER A 174 2.96 -0.80 -6.40
C SER A 174 4.10 -1.66 -5.86
N PHE A 175 3.87 -2.50 -4.86
CA PHE A 175 4.89 -3.33 -4.24
C PHE A 175 4.34 -4.68 -3.77
N SER A 176 5.22 -5.65 -3.56
CA SER A 176 4.92 -6.79 -2.71
C SER A 176 5.96 -6.91 -1.61
N SER A 177 5.52 -7.23 -0.41
CA SER A 177 6.37 -7.39 0.76
C SER A 177 5.91 -8.57 1.61
N SER A 178 6.83 -9.06 2.41
CA SER A 178 6.56 -10.10 3.39
C SER A 178 7.36 -9.76 4.65
N SER A 179 6.67 -9.73 5.78
CA SER A 179 7.20 -9.27 7.05
C SER A 179 6.90 -10.29 8.14
N VAL A 180 7.85 -10.55 9.02
CA VAL A 180 7.70 -11.45 10.16
C VAL A 180 7.65 -10.61 11.43
N TYR A 181 6.64 -10.87 12.25
CA TYR A 181 6.42 -10.22 13.52
C TYR A 181 6.46 -11.26 14.64
N ILE A 182 7.29 -11.02 15.65
CA ILE A 182 7.40 -11.84 16.87
C ILE A 182 7.31 -10.86 18.03
N ASN A 183 6.48 -11.14 19.04
CA ASN A 183 6.22 -10.22 20.15
C ASN A 183 5.72 -8.83 19.68
N GLY A 184 5.00 -8.77 18.55
CA GLY A 184 4.57 -7.52 17.95
C GLY A 184 5.69 -6.67 17.33
N ILE A 185 6.92 -7.17 17.28
CA ILE A 185 8.10 -6.50 16.72
C ILE A 185 8.39 -7.07 15.33
N GLU A 186 8.59 -6.19 14.33
CA GLU A 186 9.04 -6.59 12.99
C GLU A 186 10.49 -7.11 13.08
N THR A 187 10.68 -8.43 13.01
CA THR A 187 12.00 -9.07 13.07
C THR A 187 12.64 -9.22 11.70
N TYR A 188 11.81 -9.30 10.66
CA TYR A 188 12.27 -9.47 9.29
C TYR A 188 11.32 -8.79 8.32
N LYS A 189 11.87 -8.20 7.26
CA LYS A 189 11.10 -7.64 6.15
C LYS A 189 11.83 -7.83 4.84
N LYS A 190 11.11 -8.31 3.84
CA LYS A 190 11.58 -8.32 2.45
C LYS A 190 10.56 -7.69 1.52
N LYS A 191 11.06 -7.05 0.46
CA LYS A 191 10.24 -6.43 -0.59
C LYS A 191 10.70 -6.91 -1.97
N THR A 192 9.76 -6.87 -2.92
CA THR A 192 10.02 -7.02 -4.34
C THR A 192 9.16 -6.02 -5.14
N LYS A 193 9.64 -5.66 -6.33
CA LYS A 193 8.88 -4.88 -7.32
C LYS A 193 7.86 -5.72 -8.11
N MET A 194 7.78 -7.03 -7.84
CA MET A 194 6.75 -7.90 -8.40
C MET A 194 5.38 -7.56 -7.80
N SER A 195 4.62 -6.70 -8.47
CA SER A 195 3.40 -6.05 -7.95
C SER A 195 2.35 -5.89 -9.06
N GLY A 196 1.16 -5.38 -8.73
CA GLY A 196 0.12 -5.10 -9.72
C GLY A 196 0.60 -4.21 -10.88
N SER A 197 1.47 -3.23 -10.62
CA SER A 197 2.12 -2.39 -11.64
C SER A 197 3.03 -3.19 -12.56
N PHE A 198 3.75 -4.19 -12.04
CA PHE A 198 4.54 -5.09 -12.89
C PHE A 198 3.64 -5.98 -13.75
N LEU A 199 2.58 -6.53 -13.16
CA LEU A 199 1.58 -7.32 -13.89
C LEU A 199 0.99 -6.50 -15.05
N ASN A 200 0.67 -5.24 -14.76
CA ASN A 200 0.19 -4.29 -15.73
C ASN A 200 1.17 -4.08 -16.89
N PHE A 201 2.44 -3.81 -16.57
CA PHE A 201 3.51 -3.69 -17.57
C PHE A 201 3.61 -4.92 -18.48
N GLN A 202 3.56 -6.13 -17.90
CA GLN A 202 3.63 -7.37 -18.67
C GLN A 202 2.42 -7.56 -19.60
N LEU A 203 1.22 -7.22 -19.13
CA LEU A 203 -0.01 -7.27 -19.94
C LEU A 203 0.04 -6.27 -21.10
N SER A 204 0.57 -5.06 -20.87
CA SER A 204 0.75 -4.07 -21.92
C SER A 204 1.78 -4.52 -22.97
N MET A 205 2.87 -5.16 -22.54
CA MET A 205 3.93 -5.57 -23.46
C MET A 205 3.56 -6.77 -24.34
N LYS A 206 2.72 -7.68 -23.83
CA LYS A 206 2.32 -8.90 -24.53
C LYS A 206 0.94 -8.82 -25.19
N GLY A 207 0.20 -7.74 -24.96
CA GLY A 207 -1.12 -7.52 -25.53
C GLY A 207 -1.10 -6.57 -26.73
N GLU A 208 -2.11 -6.68 -27.58
CA GLU A 208 -2.30 -5.87 -28.78
C GLU A 208 -3.46 -4.88 -28.54
N LEU A 209 -3.18 -3.58 -28.56
CA LEU A 209 -4.18 -2.52 -28.48
C LEU A 209 -4.45 -1.91 -29.86
N THR A 210 -5.72 -1.85 -30.25
CA THR A 210 -6.18 -1.27 -31.52
C THR A 210 -7.26 -0.22 -31.28
N ARG A 211 -7.27 0.87 -32.05
CA ARG A 211 -8.27 1.95 -31.97
C ARG A 211 -9.18 1.93 -33.20
N ASN A 212 -10.47 2.22 -33.02
CA ASN A 212 -11.38 2.42 -34.16
C ASN A 212 -11.03 3.76 -34.84
N GLY A 213 -10.39 3.71 -36.03
CA GLY A 213 -10.15 4.90 -36.87
C GLY A 213 -8.70 5.32 -37.09
N GLY A 214 -7.72 4.66 -36.46
CA GLY A 214 -6.28 4.90 -36.71
C GLY A 214 -5.74 3.94 -37.76
N SER A 215 -5.12 4.45 -38.83
CA SER A 215 -4.37 3.63 -39.78
C SER A 215 -3.24 2.90 -39.06
N SER A 216 -3.03 1.65 -39.47
CA SER A 216 -2.15 0.64 -38.89
C SER A 216 -0.66 0.95 -39.06
N ASN A 217 -0.16 2.02 -38.42
CA ASN A 217 1.28 2.27 -38.26
C ASN A 217 1.55 2.72 -36.83
N SER A 218 1.56 1.80 -35.87
CA SER A 218 2.11 2.08 -34.53
C SER A 218 3.46 1.37 -34.40
N SER A 219 4.52 2.11 -34.70
CA SER A 219 5.83 1.83 -34.13
C SER A 219 5.72 1.90 -32.60
N SER A 220 6.54 1.11 -31.92
CA SER A 220 6.67 0.96 -30.46
C SER A 220 7.13 2.25 -29.76
N SER A 221 6.39 3.34 -29.92
CA SER A 221 6.77 4.67 -29.45
C SER A 221 6.21 4.94 -28.05
N LEU A 222 6.95 5.74 -27.27
CA LEU A 222 6.64 6.19 -25.92
C LEU A 222 5.23 6.81 -25.75
N THR A 223 4.50 7.13 -26.82
CA THR A 223 3.10 7.58 -26.75
C THR A 223 2.15 6.53 -26.14
N GLN A 224 2.47 5.23 -26.23
CA GLN A 224 1.73 4.17 -25.53
C GLN A 224 1.76 4.30 -23.99
N TRP A 225 2.76 4.99 -23.43
CA TRP A 225 2.88 5.19 -21.98
C TRP A 225 2.08 6.40 -21.47
N LYS A 226 1.84 7.42 -22.31
CA LYS A 226 0.89 8.52 -21.98
C LYS A 226 -0.55 8.00 -21.81
N ASP A 227 -0.87 6.88 -22.47
CA ASP A 227 -2.15 6.15 -22.37
C ASP A 227 -2.26 5.25 -21.12
N SER A 228 -1.23 5.15 -20.27
CA SER A 228 -1.16 4.17 -19.17
C SER A 228 -2.18 4.37 -18.05
N THR A 229 -2.66 5.60 -17.81
CA THR A 229 -3.68 5.93 -16.80
C THR A 229 -5.11 5.63 -17.30
N THR A 230 -5.39 5.89 -18.57
CA THR A 230 -6.61 5.47 -19.29
C THR A 230 -6.65 3.95 -19.44
N TRP A 231 -5.49 3.35 -19.69
CA TRP A 231 -5.26 1.91 -19.75
C TRP A 231 -5.38 1.27 -18.36
N LEU A 232 -4.93 1.88 -17.26
CA LEU A 232 -5.10 1.33 -15.90
C LEU A 232 -6.58 1.23 -15.51
N THR A 233 -7.34 2.27 -15.81
CA THR A 233 -8.78 2.35 -15.51
C THR A 233 -9.56 1.37 -16.39
N LYS A 234 -9.20 1.26 -17.67
CA LYS A 234 -9.82 0.31 -18.58
C LYS A 234 -9.38 -1.13 -18.33
N ALA A 235 -8.10 -1.40 -18.04
CA ALA A 235 -7.59 -2.70 -17.60
C ALA A 235 -8.36 -3.16 -16.35
N ARG A 236 -8.52 -2.30 -15.34
CA ARG A 236 -9.36 -2.59 -14.17
C ARG A 236 -10.80 -3.02 -14.55
N SER A 237 -11.44 -2.33 -15.50
CA SER A 237 -12.79 -2.70 -16.01
C SER A 237 -12.80 -3.91 -16.97
N LEU A 238 -11.70 -4.15 -17.71
CA LEU A 238 -11.45 -5.27 -18.63
C LEU A 238 -11.38 -6.61 -17.89
N MET A 239 -10.80 -6.60 -16.69
CA MET A 239 -10.35 -7.78 -15.94
C MET A 239 -11.46 -8.33 -15.02
N MET A 240 -12.40 -7.49 -14.61
CA MET A 240 -13.57 -7.82 -13.77
C MET A 240 -14.64 -8.67 -14.50
N ASN A 241 -14.50 -8.91 -15.81
CA ASN A 241 -15.49 -9.63 -16.64
C ASN A 241 -15.10 -11.07 -17.00
N PHE A 242 -14.00 -11.61 -16.48
CA PHE A 242 -13.64 -13.01 -16.71
C PHE A 242 -14.32 -13.91 -15.67
N ILE A 243 -15.36 -14.63 -16.11
CA ILE A 243 -16.05 -15.64 -15.30
C ILE A 243 -15.19 -16.92 -15.25
N ILE A 244 -15.06 -17.47 -14.03
CA ILE A 244 -14.19 -18.58 -13.63
C ILE A 244 -14.73 -19.94 -14.13
N LEU A 245 -13.86 -20.80 -14.68
CA LEU A 245 -14.07 -22.26 -14.70
C LEU A 245 -12.75 -23.02 -14.43
N ASN A 246 -12.78 -24.04 -13.57
CA ASN A 246 -11.63 -24.92 -13.28
C ASN A 246 -11.30 -25.78 -14.51
N SER A 247 -10.02 -25.93 -14.91
CA SER A 247 -9.47 -27.17 -15.55
C SER A 247 -7.98 -27.08 -16.05
N TYR A 248 -7.36 -28.19 -16.53
CA TYR A 248 -5.92 -28.56 -16.68
C TYR A 248 -5.35 -29.05 -18.06
N GLU A 249 -6.03 -28.92 -19.20
CA GLU A 249 -5.68 -29.33 -20.58
C GLU A 249 -5.71 -28.14 -21.58
N ARG A 250 -5.35 -28.36 -22.86
CA ARG A 250 -5.18 -27.26 -23.84
C ARG A 250 -6.51 -26.59 -24.26
N ASP A 251 -7.59 -27.38 -24.38
CA ASP A 251 -8.95 -26.86 -24.51
C ASP A 251 -9.46 -26.28 -23.18
N GLU A 252 -8.87 -26.70 -22.07
CA GLU A 252 -9.21 -26.22 -20.75
C GLU A 252 -8.62 -24.84 -20.45
N LEU A 253 -7.52 -24.40 -21.09
CA LEU A 253 -7.10 -22.97 -21.05
C LEU A 253 -8.19 -22.05 -21.61
N LYS A 254 -8.85 -22.48 -22.70
CA LYS A 254 -9.94 -21.73 -23.34
C LYS A 254 -11.16 -21.66 -22.44
N THR A 255 -11.48 -22.77 -21.76
CA THR A 255 -12.54 -22.83 -20.75
C THR A 255 -12.18 -22.01 -19.49
N TYR A 256 -10.94 -22.11 -19.03
CA TYR A 256 -10.40 -21.46 -17.84
C TYR A 256 -10.40 -19.93 -17.93
N TYR A 257 -10.01 -19.40 -19.08
CA TYR A 257 -10.06 -17.96 -19.37
C TYR A 257 -11.37 -17.51 -20.00
N ASN A 258 -12.32 -18.43 -20.23
CA ASN A 258 -13.57 -18.18 -20.93
C ASN A 258 -13.38 -17.46 -22.28
N SER A 259 -12.48 -17.96 -23.12
CA SER A 259 -12.14 -17.37 -24.42
C SER A 259 -13.15 -17.70 -25.54
N HIS A 260 -14.28 -18.35 -25.21
CA HIS A 260 -15.26 -18.83 -26.18
C HIS A 260 -14.66 -19.69 -27.31
N GLY A 261 -13.67 -20.52 -26.98
CA GLY A 261 -13.01 -21.43 -27.92
C GLY A 261 -11.81 -20.82 -28.67
N LEU A 262 -11.50 -19.55 -28.43
CA LEU A 262 -10.38 -18.84 -29.07
C LEU A 262 -9.08 -19.02 -28.30
N ASP A 263 -7.94 -19.01 -28.98
CA ASP A 263 -6.60 -19.07 -28.34
C ASP A 263 -6.14 -17.72 -27.76
N TYR A 264 -7.07 -16.77 -27.63
CA TYR A 264 -6.84 -15.42 -27.15
C TYR A 264 -8.07 -14.88 -26.43
N LEU A 265 -7.86 -13.88 -25.58
CA LEU A 265 -8.91 -13.03 -25.03
C LEU A 265 -8.98 -11.73 -25.81
N THR A 266 -10.20 -11.30 -26.10
CA THR A 266 -10.45 -9.98 -26.67
C THR A 266 -11.41 -9.20 -25.80
N TYR A 267 -11.14 -7.91 -25.71
CA TYR A 267 -12.06 -6.93 -25.17
C TYR A 267 -12.25 -5.83 -26.20
N LYS A 268 -13.47 -5.35 -26.32
CA LYS A 268 -13.78 -4.24 -27.22
C LYS A 268 -14.77 -3.31 -26.55
N ASP A 269 -14.42 -2.04 -26.51
CA ASP A 269 -15.31 -0.93 -26.20
C ASP A 269 -15.50 -0.07 -27.47
N ARG A 270 -16.32 0.98 -27.39
CA ARG A 270 -16.68 1.87 -28.51
C ARG A 270 -15.47 2.39 -29.30
N ASN A 271 -14.34 2.63 -28.63
CA ASN A 271 -13.15 3.26 -29.24
C ASN A 271 -11.89 2.39 -29.23
N LEU A 272 -11.83 1.33 -28.41
CA LEU A 272 -10.63 0.52 -28.19
C LEU A 272 -10.95 -0.98 -28.29
N SER A 273 -10.03 -1.74 -28.86
CA SER A 273 -10.03 -3.19 -28.82
C SER A 273 -8.67 -3.69 -28.34
N PHE A 274 -8.69 -4.56 -27.33
CA PHE A 274 -7.50 -5.21 -26.78
C PHE A 274 -7.57 -6.71 -27.05
N LYS A 275 -6.44 -7.31 -27.41
CA LYS A 275 -6.30 -8.76 -27.61
C LYS A 275 -5.06 -9.27 -26.90
N ILE A 276 -5.14 -10.41 -26.23
CA ILE A 276 -3.98 -11.10 -25.64
C ILE A 276 -4.09 -12.61 -25.82
N ASN A 277 -3.00 -13.26 -26.20
CA ASN A 277 -2.96 -14.72 -26.36
C ASN A 277 -2.98 -15.42 -25.00
N LEU A 278 -3.63 -16.59 -24.91
CA LEU A 278 -3.71 -17.36 -23.66
C LEU A 278 -2.33 -17.85 -23.20
N GLU A 279 -1.45 -18.23 -24.13
CA GLU A 279 -0.07 -18.63 -23.81
C GLU A 279 0.72 -17.48 -23.16
N SER A 280 0.50 -16.23 -23.62
CA SER A 280 1.11 -15.05 -22.99
C SER A 280 0.64 -14.86 -21.56
N LEU A 281 -0.65 -15.07 -21.26
CA LEU A 281 -1.19 -14.96 -19.90
C LEU A 281 -0.57 -15.98 -18.94
N GLU A 282 -0.41 -17.23 -19.39
CA GLU A 282 0.26 -18.26 -18.59
C GLU A 282 1.74 -17.94 -18.34
N GLU A 283 2.44 -17.39 -19.33
CA GLU A 283 3.82 -16.93 -19.15
C GLU A 283 3.90 -15.80 -18.11
N ILE A 284 3.02 -14.80 -18.20
CA ILE A 284 2.94 -13.69 -17.22
C ILE A 284 2.71 -14.24 -15.82
N LYS A 285 1.75 -15.15 -15.66
CA LYS A 285 1.45 -15.80 -14.36
C LYS A 285 2.67 -16.55 -13.83
N ARG A 286 3.39 -17.29 -14.69
CA ARG A 286 4.59 -18.04 -14.29
C ARG A 286 5.71 -17.10 -13.82
N VAL A 287 5.97 -16.01 -14.55
CA VAL A 287 6.94 -14.98 -14.15
C VAL A 287 6.51 -14.31 -12.84
N PHE A 288 5.24 -13.92 -12.72
CA PHE A 288 4.77 -13.24 -11.53
C PHE A 288 4.95 -14.10 -10.27
N LEU A 289 4.54 -15.37 -10.34
CA LEU A 289 4.50 -16.25 -9.19
C LEU A 289 5.83 -16.96 -8.93
N PHE A 290 6.57 -17.38 -9.96
CA PHE A 290 7.66 -18.34 -9.82
C PHE A 290 9.00 -17.83 -10.35
N ASP A 291 9.05 -17.27 -11.55
CA ASP A 291 10.32 -16.93 -12.20
C ASP A 291 10.78 -15.51 -11.88
N ASN A 292 12.07 -15.31 -11.63
CA ASN A 292 12.59 -13.94 -11.52
C ASN A 292 12.58 -13.28 -12.90
N TYR A 293 12.25 -11.99 -12.95
CA TYR A 293 12.29 -11.20 -14.18
C TYR A 293 13.55 -10.34 -14.20
N VAL A 294 14.25 -10.26 -15.33
CA VAL A 294 15.43 -9.40 -15.48
C VAL A 294 15.06 -8.27 -16.43
N VAL A 295 15.11 -7.04 -15.91
CA VAL A 295 15.03 -5.83 -16.74
C VAL A 295 16.43 -5.57 -17.26
N ASN A 296 16.63 -5.74 -18.56
CA ASN A 296 17.88 -5.35 -19.24
C ASN A 296 17.75 -3.88 -19.64
N ASP A 297 18.45 -3.00 -18.92
CA ASP A 297 18.73 -1.65 -19.39
C ASP A 297 20.18 -1.62 -19.88
N GLU A 298 20.51 -0.77 -20.87
CA GLU A 298 21.82 -0.74 -21.55
C GLU A 298 23.02 -0.55 -20.59
N THR A 299 22.74 -0.19 -19.33
CA THR A 299 23.74 0.06 -18.28
C THR A 299 23.63 -0.85 -17.07
N ASN A 300 22.54 -1.60 -16.85
CA ASN A 300 22.37 -2.47 -15.68
C ASN A 300 21.28 -3.56 -15.86
N ASN A 301 21.56 -4.76 -15.33
CA ASN A 301 20.57 -5.84 -15.21
C ASN A 301 19.89 -5.80 -13.84
N VAL A 302 18.65 -5.32 -13.78
CA VAL A 302 17.87 -5.30 -12.52
C VAL A 302 16.98 -6.53 -12.45
N ALA A 303 17.29 -7.44 -11.53
CA ALA A 303 16.46 -8.62 -11.28
C ALA A 303 15.30 -8.32 -10.32
N VAL A 304 14.07 -8.45 -10.80
CA VAL A 304 12.83 -8.42 -10.02
C VAL A 304 12.52 -9.84 -9.53
N LYS A 305 12.44 -10.02 -8.21
CA LYS A 305 12.20 -11.32 -7.58
C LYS A 305 10.73 -11.72 -7.66
N SER A 306 10.44 -12.96 -8.01
CA SER A 306 9.07 -13.49 -8.01
C SER A 306 8.44 -13.53 -6.62
N ILE A 307 7.12 -13.71 -6.55
CA ILE A 307 6.43 -13.89 -5.26
C ILE A 307 6.95 -15.14 -4.53
N ASN A 308 7.17 -16.26 -5.23
CA ASN A 308 7.76 -17.45 -4.62
C ASN A 308 9.17 -17.19 -4.05
N SER A 309 10.00 -16.40 -4.75
CA SER A 309 11.32 -16.03 -4.22
C SER A 309 11.23 -15.13 -2.99
N LEU A 310 10.26 -14.21 -2.94
CA LEU A 310 9.98 -13.38 -1.76
C LEU A 310 9.57 -14.24 -0.56
N LEU A 311 8.65 -15.18 -0.79
CA LEU A 311 8.14 -16.07 0.26
C LEU A 311 9.24 -17.00 0.75
N LYS A 312 9.98 -17.66 -0.14
CA LYS A 312 11.12 -18.51 0.22
C LYS A 312 12.10 -17.79 1.17
N ASP A 313 12.53 -16.59 0.79
CA ASP A 313 13.44 -15.76 1.60
C ASP A 313 12.85 -15.45 2.98
N THR A 314 11.54 -15.17 3.05
CA THR A 314 10.86 -14.88 4.31
C THR A 314 10.77 -16.11 5.22
N PHE A 315 10.38 -17.27 4.70
CA PHE A 315 10.26 -18.49 5.50
C PHE A 315 11.63 -19.03 5.92
N GLU A 316 12.64 -18.98 5.04
CA GLU A 316 13.98 -19.51 5.34
C GLU A 316 14.77 -18.57 6.26
N ASN A 317 14.78 -17.26 6.00
CA ASN A 317 15.59 -16.31 6.76
C ASN A 317 14.81 -15.60 7.86
N GLY A 318 13.52 -15.29 7.64
CA GLY A 318 12.71 -14.57 8.61
C GLY A 318 12.36 -15.40 9.85
N LEU A 319 12.04 -16.69 9.69
CA LEU A 319 11.81 -17.61 10.81
C LEU A 319 13.10 -18.07 11.51
N GLY A 320 14.26 -17.73 10.95
CA GLY A 320 15.56 -17.91 11.59
C GLY A 320 15.92 -16.83 12.61
N LEU A 321 15.03 -15.86 12.85
CA LEU A 321 15.25 -14.71 13.75
C LEU A 321 14.27 -14.73 14.93
N ASP A 322 14.69 -14.13 16.04
CA ASP A 322 13.94 -14.00 17.29
C ASP A 322 14.18 -12.63 17.94
N VAL A 323 13.35 -12.27 18.92
CA VAL A 323 13.46 -11.03 19.70
C VAL A 323 14.08 -11.34 21.05
N GLN A 324 15.22 -10.70 21.34
CA GLN A 324 15.77 -10.66 22.69
C GLN A 324 15.47 -9.30 23.33
N LEU A 325 14.62 -9.29 24.36
CA LEU A 325 14.44 -8.14 25.23
C LEU A 325 15.71 -7.89 26.04
N LEU A 326 16.11 -6.63 26.10
CA LEU A 326 17.22 -6.15 26.90
C LEU A 326 16.65 -5.58 28.19
N ASN A 327 17.10 -6.11 29.33
CA ASN A 327 16.92 -5.44 30.61
C ASN A 327 17.77 -4.17 30.59
N LYS A 328 17.21 -3.05 30.12
CA LYS A 328 17.80 -1.74 30.39
C LYS A 328 17.22 -1.21 31.70
N ASP A 329 17.98 -1.41 32.78
CA ASP A 329 17.96 -0.50 33.93
C ASP A 329 18.94 0.65 33.66
N THR A 330 18.61 1.59 32.77
CA THR A 330 19.47 2.77 32.49
C THR A 330 18.57 3.90 31.95
N ASN A 331 18.49 5.16 32.44
CA ASN A 331 19.44 6.10 33.06
C ASN A 331 20.78 6.28 32.33
N GLU A 332 20.92 5.69 31.15
CA GLU A 332 22.01 6.01 30.23
C GLU A 332 21.43 6.91 29.17
N GLU A 333 21.88 8.16 29.19
CA GLU A 333 21.81 9.07 28.05
C GLU A 333 22.38 8.34 26.84
N GLY A 334 21.48 7.80 26.01
CA GLY A 334 21.86 7.37 24.68
C GLY A 334 22.41 8.59 23.98
N ASN A 335 23.68 8.52 23.55
CA ASN A 335 24.19 9.37 22.48
C ASN A 335 23.34 9.07 21.23
N GLU A 336 22.15 9.68 21.15
CA GLU A 336 21.49 9.89 19.89
C GLU A 336 22.39 10.82 19.08
N ASP A 337 22.77 10.37 17.89
CA ASP A 337 23.53 11.13 16.91
C ASP A 337 22.95 12.55 16.77
N LYS A 338 23.58 13.52 17.44
CA LYS A 338 23.27 14.96 17.35
C LYS A 338 23.69 15.58 16.01
N SER A 339 23.81 14.80 14.94
CA SER A 339 24.17 15.32 13.62
C SER A 339 23.03 15.17 12.62
N SER A 340 21.94 15.90 12.84
CA SER A 340 21.08 16.30 11.73
C SER A 340 21.70 17.56 11.10
N THR A 341 22.45 17.40 10.02
CA THR A 341 22.75 18.49 9.09
C THR A 341 21.47 18.84 8.33
N LEU A 342 20.49 19.44 9.02
CA LEU A 342 19.36 20.12 8.40
C LEU A 342 19.83 21.53 8.07
N SER A 343 19.90 21.87 6.77
CA SER A 343 20.46 23.12 6.28
C SER A 343 19.51 24.32 6.39
N ASN A 344 18.23 24.09 6.73
CA ASN A 344 17.19 25.13 6.79
C ASN A 344 16.61 25.25 8.22
N GLU A 345 16.51 26.49 8.72
CA GLU A 345 15.93 26.79 10.04
C GLU A 345 14.45 26.39 10.16
N GLU A 346 13.68 26.46 9.07
CA GLU A 346 12.27 26.03 9.08
C GLU A 346 12.12 24.52 9.21
N GLU A 347 12.97 23.74 8.51
CA GLU A 347 12.97 22.28 8.60
C GLU A 347 13.38 21.82 10.00
N LYS A 348 14.33 22.52 10.62
CA LYS A 348 14.73 22.27 11.99
C LYS A 348 13.59 22.55 12.98
N LYS A 349 12.87 23.66 12.83
CA LYS A 349 11.70 23.97 13.68
C LYS A 349 10.62 22.89 13.58
N ILE A 350 10.33 22.40 12.38
CA ILE A 350 9.35 21.33 12.16
C ILE A 350 9.84 20.02 12.76
N HIS A 351 11.12 19.68 12.56
CA HIS A 351 11.73 18.49 13.15
C HIS A 351 11.64 18.51 14.68
N ASP A 352 12.08 19.60 15.31
CA ASP A 352 12.06 19.78 16.75
C ASP A 352 10.61 19.73 17.27
N PHE A 353 9.66 20.38 16.60
CA PHE A 353 8.23 20.28 16.91
C PHE A 353 7.70 18.84 16.85
N ILE A 354 8.07 18.07 15.82
CA ILE A 354 7.64 16.68 15.66
C ILE A 354 8.20 15.84 16.80
N VAL A 355 9.49 16.00 17.13
CA VAL A 355 10.15 15.29 18.24
C VAL A 355 9.46 15.60 19.57
N ASP A 356 9.21 16.88 19.85
CA ASP A 356 8.57 17.34 21.10
C ASP A 356 7.09 16.92 21.21
N SER A 357 6.43 16.71 20.07
CA SER A 357 5.03 16.28 20.02
C SER A 357 4.85 14.77 20.19
N TYR A 358 5.90 13.97 20.04
CA TYR A 358 5.84 12.54 20.38
C TYR A 358 5.90 12.38 21.91
N PRO A 359 4.98 11.61 22.53
CA PRO A 359 5.01 11.39 23.96
C PRO A 359 6.35 10.78 24.37
N THR A 360 6.97 11.32 25.43
CA THR A 360 8.13 10.72 26.09
C THR A 360 7.81 9.26 26.40
N LYS A 361 8.53 8.33 25.74
CA LYS A 361 8.29 6.89 25.89
C LYS A 361 8.36 6.52 27.38
N PRO A 362 7.27 6.04 28.02
CA PRO A 362 7.43 5.42 29.33
C PRO A 362 8.34 4.19 29.17
N LYS A 363 9.21 3.94 30.17
CA LYS A 363 10.17 2.81 30.27
C LYS A 363 10.05 1.81 29.11
N SER A 364 10.72 2.10 27.99
CA SER A 364 10.72 1.20 26.84
C SER A 364 11.73 0.10 27.09
N TYR A 365 11.31 -1.16 27.02
CA TYR A 365 12.26 -2.26 26.90
C TYR A 365 13.01 -2.06 25.58
N ALA A 366 14.34 -1.98 25.65
CA ALA A 366 15.13 -2.08 24.45
C ALA A 366 15.08 -3.54 23.98
N TYR A 367 15.02 -3.75 22.68
CA TYR A 367 15.08 -5.09 22.11
C TYR A 367 16.18 -5.17 21.07
N LYS A 368 16.63 -6.38 20.77
CA LYS A 368 17.46 -6.67 19.61
C LYS A 368 16.92 -7.89 18.89
N VAL A 369 16.98 -7.85 17.56
CA VAL A 369 16.70 -9.01 16.71
C VAL A 369 17.97 -9.86 16.66
N VAL A 370 17.84 -11.15 16.98
CA VAL A 370 18.95 -12.10 17.06
C VAL A 370 18.63 -13.36 16.28
N PRO A 371 19.63 -14.17 15.86
CA PRO A 371 19.36 -15.50 15.34
C PRO A 371 18.61 -16.35 16.37
N SER A 372 17.55 -17.03 15.93
CA SER A 372 16.78 -17.93 16.77
C SER A 372 17.60 -19.15 17.18
N LYS A 373 17.43 -19.60 18.42
CA LYS A 373 18.04 -20.84 18.94
C LYS A 373 17.20 -22.10 18.65
N GLY A 374 16.00 -21.94 18.07
CA GLY A 374 15.07 -23.03 17.76
C GLY A 374 14.12 -22.70 16.62
N ALA A 375 13.26 -23.65 16.25
CA ALA A 375 12.23 -23.40 15.23
C ALA A 375 11.16 -22.45 15.79
N VAL A 376 11.06 -21.25 15.24
CA VAL A 376 9.98 -20.30 15.57
C VAL A 376 8.67 -20.86 15.04
N LYS A 377 7.68 -21.02 15.93
CA LYS A 377 6.34 -21.48 15.54
C LYS A 377 5.57 -20.36 14.87
N ILE A 378 4.76 -20.72 13.89
CA ILE A 378 3.90 -19.77 13.17
C ILE A 378 2.53 -19.77 13.86
N ASN A 379 2.06 -18.59 14.26
CA ASN A 379 0.68 -18.39 14.72
C ASN A 379 -0.25 -18.20 13.52
N LYS A 380 -0.05 -17.12 12.76
CA LYS A 380 -0.89 -16.75 11.62
C LYS A 380 -0.06 -16.32 10.42
N ILE A 381 -0.58 -16.60 9.23
CA ILE A 381 -0.08 -16.04 7.98
C ILE A 381 -1.21 -15.21 7.38
N ILE A 382 -1.02 -13.90 7.30
CA ILE A 382 -2.05 -12.95 6.89
C ILE A 382 -1.67 -12.44 5.50
N LEU A 383 -2.46 -12.82 4.50
CA LEU A 383 -2.29 -12.37 3.12
C LEU A 383 -3.18 -11.17 2.88
N LYS A 384 -2.57 -10.04 2.57
CA LYS A 384 -3.25 -8.84 2.09
C LYS A 384 -3.02 -8.73 0.59
N ILE A 385 -4.08 -8.91 -0.18
CA ILE A 385 -4.02 -8.95 -1.65
C ILE A 385 -4.75 -7.73 -2.20
N ALA A 386 -4.07 -6.96 -3.05
CA ALA A 386 -4.72 -5.91 -3.82
C ALA A 386 -5.82 -6.51 -4.71
N PRO A 387 -7.02 -5.93 -4.74
CA PRO A 387 -8.14 -6.48 -5.52
C PRO A 387 -7.80 -6.68 -7.01
N THR A 388 -6.92 -5.84 -7.55
CA THR A 388 -6.42 -5.90 -8.93
C THR A 388 -5.70 -7.19 -9.27
N LEU A 389 -5.09 -7.87 -8.31
CA LEU A 389 -4.32 -9.10 -8.52
C LEU A 389 -5.20 -10.35 -8.65
N LEU A 390 -6.48 -10.23 -8.30
CA LEU A 390 -7.47 -11.28 -8.52
C LEU A 390 -7.79 -11.49 -10.01
N ILE A 391 -7.27 -10.65 -10.91
CA ILE A 391 -7.21 -10.94 -12.35
C ILE A 391 -6.57 -12.29 -12.63
N ILE A 392 -5.48 -12.65 -11.95
CA ILE A 392 -4.80 -13.91 -12.20
C ILE A 392 -5.76 -15.00 -11.70
N PRO A 393 -6.34 -15.85 -12.55
CA PRO A 393 -7.36 -16.75 -12.04
C PRO A 393 -6.73 -17.74 -11.06
N HIS A 394 -7.47 -18.04 -9.99
CA HIS A 394 -6.98 -18.81 -8.85
C HIS A 394 -5.70 -18.26 -8.21
N PHE A 395 -5.44 -16.94 -8.30
CA PHE A 395 -4.29 -16.31 -7.65
C PHE A 395 -4.20 -16.70 -6.18
N GLU A 396 -5.32 -16.57 -5.46
CA GLU A 396 -5.46 -16.94 -4.05
C GLU A 396 -5.06 -18.39 -3.77
N SER A 397 -5.59 -19.33 -4.55
CA SER A 397 -5.27 -20.76 -4.42
C SER A 397 -3.80 -21.03 -4.76
N SER A 398 -3.26 -20.35 -5.77
CA SER A 398 -1.87 -20.48 -6.18
C SER A 398 -0.92 -19.98 -5.10
N ILE A 399 -1.20 -18.81 -4.51
CA ILE A 399 -0.41 -18.26 -3.40
C ILE A 399 -0.55 -19.14 -2.16
N LYS A 400 -1.75 -19.60 -1.80
CA LYS A 400 -1.97 -20.55 -0.69
C LYS A 400 -1.15 -21.83 -0.89
N LYS A 401 -1.16 -22.40 -2.11
CA LYS A 401 -0.33 -23.56 -2.45
C LYS A 401 1.16 -23.28 -2.33
N ILE A 402 1.64 -22.09 -2.73
CA ILE A 402 3.05 -21.71 -2.59
C ILE A 402 3.41 -21.61 -1.10
N ILE A 403 2.60 -20.92 -0.31
CA ILE A 403 2.79 -20.76 1.13
C ILE A 403 2.82 -22.12 1.84
N ASN A 404 1.86 -23.00 1.54
CA ASN A 404 1.78 -24.34 2.14
C ASN A 404 2.98 -25.23 1.84
N LYS A 405 3.82 -24.91 0.83
CA LYS A 405 5.10 -25.61 0.61
C LYS A 405 6.14 -25.28 1.69
N TYR A 406 6.03 -24.12 2.32
CA TYR A 406 6.98 -23.62 3.32
C TYR A 406 6.48 -23.78 4.76
N ILE A 407 5.18 -24.02 4.94
CA ILE A 407 4.62 -24.34 6.25
C ILE A 407 4.84 -25.83 6.54
N SER A 408 5.63 -26.13 7.56
CA SER A 408 5.77 -27.49 8.11
C SER A 408 4.74 -27.80 9.20
N ASP A 409 4.17 -26.77 9.85
CA ASP A 409 3.17 -26.90 10.91
C ASP A 409 1.73 -26.88 10.35
N PRO A 410 0.99 -27.99 10.39
CA PRO A 410 -0.38 -28.05 9.86
C PRO A 410 -1.39 -27.20 10.65
N SER A 411 -1.02 -26.68 11.83
CA SER A 411 -1.87 -25.81 12.63
C SER A 411 -1.79 -24.33 12.25
N ALA A 412 -0.84 -23.93 11.40
CA ALA A 412 -0.70 -22.56 10.96
C ALA A 412 -1.91 -22.14 10.10
N GLU A 413 -2.63 -21.12 10.56
CA GLU A 413 -3.80 -20.62 9.85
C GLU A 413 -3.41 -19.55 8.82
N VAL A 414 -3.94 -19.70 7.60
CA VAL A 414 -3.74 -18.75 6.50
C VAL A 414 -5.00 -17.89 6.36
N ILE A 415 -4.92 -16.65 6.85
CA ILE A 415 -5.97 -15.64 6.76
C ILE A 415 -5.79 -14.83 5.48
N MET A 416 -6.89 -14.53 4.81
CA MET A 416 -6.88 -13.78 3.56
C MET A 416 -7.75 -12.54 3.69
N GLU A 417 -7.14 -11.38 3.49
CA GLU A 417 -7.78 -10.08 3.43
C GLU A 417 -7.65 -9.53 2.00
N ILE A 418 -8.79 -9.33 1.34
CA ILE A 418 -8.85 -8.73 0.01
C ILE A 418 -9.19 -7.25 0.19
N GLY A 419 -8.32 -6.39 -0.33
CA GLY A 419 -8.44 -4.95 -0.09
C GLY A 419 -7.99 -4.54 1.31
N SER A 420 -7.82 -3.25 1.51
CA SER A 420 -7.16 -2.66 2.68
C SER A 420 -8.11 -2.14 3.77
N ASP A 421 -9.42 -2.31 3.58
CA ASP A 421 -10.46 -1.74 4.45
C ASP A 421 -11.15 -2.74 5.38
N ALA A 422 -10.68 -3.99 5.44
CA ALA A 422 -11.27 -5.09 6.20
C ALA A 422 -11.16 -4.95 7.74
N TRP A 423 -10.62 -3.85 8.26
CA TRP A 423 -10.55 -3.63 9.70
C TRP A 423 -11.90 -3.11 10.22
N SER A 424 -12.54 -3.90 11.09
CA SER A 424 -13.71 -3.49 11.86
C SER A 424 -13.27 -2.87 13.19
N VAL A 425 -14.00 -1.87 13.67
CA VAL A 425 -13.83 -1.43 15.06
C VAL A 425 -14.38 -2.54 15.94
N ASN A 426 -13.48 -3.37 16.47
CA ASN A 426 -13.89 -4.41 17.40
C ASN A 426 -14.38 -3.71 18.68
N ASN A 427 -15.67 -3.85 19.00
CA ASN A 427 -16.27 -3.24 20.18
C ASN A 427 -15.61 -3.69 21.50
N HIS A 428 -14.93 -4.85 21.54
CA HIS A 428 -14.11 -5.25 22.69
C HIS A 428 -12.80 -4.45 22.83
N PHE A 429 -12.26 -3.93 21.72
CA PHE A 429 -11.10 -3.04 21.71
C PHE A 429 -11.46 -1.60 22.11
N ALA A 430 -12.71 -1.20 21.82
CA ALA A 430 -13.24 0.14 22.11
C ALA A 430 -13.76 0.30 23.56
N THR A 431 -14.16 -0.77 24.25
CA THR A 431 -14.75 -0.66 25.60
C THR A 431 -13.73 -0.55 26.74
N ASN A 432 -12.47 -0.95 26.54
CA ASN A 432 -11.43 -0.93 27.59
C ASN A 432 -10.30 0.09 27.34
N CYS A 433 -10.34 0.87 26.26
CA CYS A 433 -9.24 1.72 25.83
C CYS A 433 -9.66 3.19 25.74
N ASN A 434 -9.41 3.95 26.81
CA ASN A 434 -9.40 5.41 26.73
C ASN A 434 -8.30 5.85 25.76
N ASP A 435 -8.64 6.68 24.77
CA ASP A 435 -7.91 6.99 23.53
C ASP A 435 -6.41 7.36 23.65
N LYS A 436 -5.93 7.82 24.81
CA LYS A 436 -4.49 8.03 25.04
C LYS A 436 -3.71 6.71 25.16
N TYR A 437 -4.40 5.65 25.58
CA TYR A 437 -3.85 4.33 25.81
C TYR A 437 -3.88 3.42 24.60
N MET A 438 -4.54 3.77 23.50
CA MET A 438 -4.44 2.97 22.27
C MET A 438 -2.99 3.00 21.76
N LEU A 439 -2.36 4.19 21.70
CA LEU A 439 -0.93 4.36 21.37
C LEU A 439 0.05 3.84 22.45
N LEU A 440 -0.37 3.80 23.73
CA LEU A 440 0.46 3.30 24.84
C LEU A 440 0.30 1.79 25.12
N ALA A 441 -0.82 1.17 24.74
CA ALA A 441 -1.01 -0.28 24.74
C ALA A 441 -0.20 -0.94 23.61
N PHE A 442 0.00 -0.22 22.49
CA PHE A 442 0.99 -0.59 21.46
C PHE A 442 2.45 -0.48 21.92
N ASN A 443 2.71 -0.05 23.17
CA ASN A 443 4.05 0.10 23.76
C ASN A 443 4.16 -0.51 25.17
N LYS A 444 3.15 -1.29 25.60
CA LYS A 444 3.16 -2.07 26.83
C LYS A 444 3.11 -3.56 26.51
N ASN A 445 4.13 -4.00 25.78
CA ASN A 445 4.85 -5.25 26.04
C ASN A 445 6.25 -5.09 25.44
#